data_AF-A0A660N2K3-F1
#
_entry.id   AF-A0A660N2K3-F1
#
_cell.length_a   1.000
_cell.length_b   1.000
_cell.length_c   1.000
_cell.angle_alpha   90.00
_cell.angle_beta   90.00
_cell.angle_gamma   90.00
#
_symmetry.space_group_name_H-M   'P 1'
#
loop_
_entity.id
_entity.type
_entity.pdbx_description
1 polymer ?
#
loop_
_entity_poly.entity_id
_entity_poly.type
_entity_poly.pdbx_seq_one_letter_code
_entity_poly.pdbx_strand_id
1 'polypeptide(L)'
;MKLKTLAFTLAALALTACGTSAPQHAQSAPSSAGSSMKAECLGYVMDASLLQTYNKHCPSRQSRRFAAAAAAAEARFAQPACRNQVSDRDIESAARTMMSHVKEGENVCVAVRQDVQRAAQRYSR
;
A
#
# COMPACT_ATOMS: atom_id res chain seq x y z
N MET A 1 49.90 8.96 -29.37
CA MET A 1 48.63 8.52 -28.74
C MET A 1 48.63 9.05 -27.30
N LYS A 2 47.73 10.01 -26.99
CA LYS A 2 46.50 9.85 -26.16
C LYS A 2 46.81 9.51 -24.69
N LEU A 3 46.24 10.11 -23.64
CA LEU A 3 45.25 11.17 -23.35
C LEU A 3 45.14 11.20 -21.82
N LYS A 4 45.06 12.36 -21.16
CA LYS A 4 43.99 12.70 -20.18
C LYS A 4 44.30 13.95 -19.35
N THR A 5 43.88 15.07 -19.91
CA THR A 5 43.31 16.22 -19.19
C THR A 5 42.04 15.79 -18.45
N LEU A 6 41.73 16.38 -17.29
CA LEU A 6 40.38 16.86 -16.95
C LEU A 6 40.49 17.81 -15.75
N ALA A 7 40.65 19.09 -16.07
CA ALA A 7 40.46 20.19 -15.14
C ALA A 7 38.98 20.57 -15.13
N PHE A 8 38.48 20.73 -13.92
CA PHE A 8 37.25 21.39 -13.51
C PHE A 8 37.13 22.81 -14.13
N THR A 9 35.95 23.19 -14.61
CA THR A 9 35.10 24.32 -14.14
C THR A 9 34.30 25.02 -15.26
N LEU A 10 33.03 25.27 -14.91
CA LEU A 10 32.23 26.49 -15.15
C LEU A 10 31.99 26.95 -16.60
N ALA A 11 30.72 26.86 -17.02
CA ALA A 11 29.89 28.01 -17.43
C ALA A 11 28.67 27.53 -18.22
N ALA A 12 27.46 27.84 -17.74
CA ALA A 12 26.29 28.13 -18.58
C ALA A 12 25.12 28.58 -17.69
N LEU A 13 25.21 29.81 -17.15
CA LEU A 13 24.02 30.59 -16.85
C LEU A 13 23.70 31.37 -18.13
N ALA A 14 22.70 30.93 -18.87
CA ALA A 14 22.19 31.64 -20.03
C ALA A 14 20.67 31.81 -19.93
N LEU A 15 20.30 33.03 -19.55
CA LEU A 15 19.25 33.88 -20.11
C LEU A 15 17.83 33.32 -20.26
N THR A 16 16.99 33.88 -19.38
CA THR A 16 15.64 34.38 -19.67
C THR A 16 15.51 34.95 -21.09
N ALA A 17 14.59 34.39 -21.87
CA ALA A 17 13.97 35.08 -23.00
C ALA A 17 12.50 34.66 -23.12
N CYS A 18 11.68 35.69 -23.27
CA CYS A 18 10.23 35.69 -23.42
C CYS A 18 9.79 34.91 -24.67
N GLY A 19 8.70 34.15 -24.58
CA GLY A 19 8.14 33.42 -25.72
C GLY A 19 6.89 32.65 -25.35
N THR A 20 5.75 33.34 -25.37
CA THR A 20 4.40 32.75 -25.35
C THR A 20 4.29 31.58 -26.33
N SER A 21 4.01 30.38 -25.81
CA SER A 21 3.11 29.36 -26.37
C SER A 21 3.10 28.17 -25.40
N ALA A 22 1.95 27.92 -24.81
CA ALA A 22 1.74 26.92 -23.78
C ALA A 22 2.31 25.53 -24.12
N PRO A 23 2.91 24.82 -23.15
CA PRO A 23 2.74 23.40 -23.08
C PRO A 23 1.55 23.15 -22.14
N GLN A 24 0.34 23.08 -22.70
CA GLN A 24 -0.60 22.07 -22.20
C GLN A 24 -0.04 20.71 -22.65
N HIS A 25 1.11 20.33 -22.10
CA HIS A 25 1.33 18.93 -21.81
C HIS A 25 0.40 18.67 -20.63
N ALA A 26 -0.86 18.36 -20.96
CA ALA A 26 -1.56 17.32 -20.24
C ALA A 26 -0.70 16.06 -20.39
N GLN A 27 0.39 16.00 -19.62
CA GLN A 27 0.95 14.75 -19.17
C GLN A 27 -0.15 14.14 -18.31
N SER A 28 -1.06 13.44 -18.98
CA SER A 28 -1.64 12.23 -18.47
C SER A 28 -0.46 11.28 -18.19
N ALA A 29 0.29 11.58 -17.13
CA ALA A 29 1.06 10.56 -16.45
C ALA A 29 0.02 9.48 -16.10
N PRO A 30 0.26 8.21 -16.44
CA PRO A 30 -0.66 7.16 -16.05
C PRO A 30 -0.85 7.29 -14.55
N SER A 31 -2.10 7.14 -14.10
CA SER A 31 -2.55 7.25 -12.71
C SER A 31 -1.79 6.27 -11.80
N SER A 32 -0.52 6.55 -11.51
CA SER A 32 0.33 5.83 -10.56
C SER A 32 -0.10 6.17 -9.14
N ALA A 33 -0.63 7.38 -8.93
CA ALA A 33 -1.28 7.79 -7.68
C ALA A 33 -2.60 7.06 -7.44
N GLY A 34 -3.39 6.80 -8.49
CA GLY A 34 -4.65 6.04 -8.38
C GLY A 34 -4.40 4.55 -8.12
N SER A 35 -3.41 3.97 -8.78
CA SER A 35 -2.99 2.57 -8.58
C SER A 35 -2.36 2.34 -7.20
N SER A 36 -1.55 3.29 -6.71
CA SER A 36 -0.99 3.23 -5.36
C SER A 36 -2.06 3.41 -4.28
N MET A 37 -2.99 4.36 -4.48
CA MET A 37 -4.10 4.58 -3.55
C MET A 37 -5.02 3.36 -3.48
N LYS A 38 -5.39 2.78 -4.62
CA LYS A 38 -6.20 1.54 -4.65
C LYS A 38 -5.52 0.40 -3.91
N ALA A 39 -4.22 0.19 -4.13
CA ALA A 39 -3.46 -0.85 -3.43
C ALA A 39 -3.38 -0.61 -1.91
N GLU A 40 -3.22 0.65 -1.49
CA GLU A 40 -3.20 1.03 -0.09
C GLU A 40 -4.57 0.80 0.59
N CYS A 41 -5.65 1.22 -0.07
CA CYS A 41 -7.02 1.04 0.40
C CYS A 41 -7.42 -0.44 0.48
N LEU A 42 -7.00 -1.23 -0.51
CA LEU A 42 -7.16 -2.68 -0.48
C LEU A 42 -6.37 -3.29 0.68
N GLY A 43 -5.17 -2.80 0.96
CA GLY A 43 -4.38 -3.19 2.13
C GLY A 43 -5.12 -2.96 3.45
N TYR A 44 -5.81 -1.81 3.60
CA TYR A 44 -6.58 -1.50 4.82
C TYR A 44 -7.71 -2.49 5.07
N VAL A 45 -8.53 -2.79 4.06
CA VAL A 45 -9.66 -3.74 4.22
C VAL A 45 -9.16 -5.18 4.42
N MET A 46 -8.06 -5.56 3.77
CA MET A 46 -7.46 -6.88 3.95
C MET A 46 -6.86 -7.07 5.35
N ASP A 47 -6.14 -6.07 5.86
CA ASP A 47 -5.59 -6.09 7.22
C ASP A 47 -6.71 -6.15 8.27
N ALA A 48 -7.78 -5.36 8.10
CA ALA A 48 -8.95 -5.38 8.98
C ALA A 48 -9.60 -6.77 9.01
N SER A 49 -9.88 -7.33 7.83
CA SER A 49 -10.53 -8.64 7.68
C SER A 49 -9.67 -9.75 8.28
N LEU A 50 -8.36 -9.71 8.05
CA LEU A 50 -7.40 -10.66 8.62
C LEU A 50 -7.39 -10.60 10.15
N LEU A 51 -7.28 -9.39 10.72
CA LEU A 51 -7.23 -9.19 12.17
C LEU A 51 -8.53 -9.65 12.84
N GLN A 52 -9.70 -9.30 12.28
CA GLN A 52 -11.00 -9.72 12.82
C GLN A 52 -11.21 -11.23 12.75
N THR A 53 -10.94 -11.82 11.57
CA THR A 53 -11.11 -13.26 11.36
C THR A 53 -10.19 -14.04 12.29
N TYR A 54 -8.94 -13.62 12.42
CA TYR A 54 -8.01 -14.22 13.37
C TYR A 54 -8.54 -14.13 14.80
N ASN A 55 -9.04 -12.96 15.21
CA ASN A 55 -9.52 -12.77 16.58
C ASN A 55 -10.77 -13.60 16.91
N LYS A 56 -11.58 -13.89 15.91
CA LYS A 56 -12.80 -14.71 16.04
C LYS A 56 -12.49 -16.20 16.12
N HIS A 57 -11.51 -16.68 15.35
CA HIS A 57 -11.26 -18.11 15.17
C HIS A 57 -10.02 -18.62 15.92
N CYS A 58 -9.10 -17.74 16.30
CA CYS A 58 -7.82 -18.11 16.89
C CYS A 58 -7.69 -17.55 18.32
N PRO A 59 -7.49 -18.40 19.35
CA PRO A 59 -7.30 -17.93 20.71
C PRO A 59 -5.98 -17.13 20.83
N SER A 60 -6.06 -15.89 21.30
CA SER A 60 -4.91 -15.00 21.45
C SER A 60 -5.02 -14.14 22.71
N ARG A 61 -3.91 -13.99 23.44
CA ARG A 61 -3.81 -13.04 24.57
C ARG A 61 -3.80 -11.57 24.11
N GLN A 62 -3.56 -11.33 22.82
CA GLN A 62 -3.54 -10.00 22.22
C GLN A 62 -4.87 -9.61 21.55
N SER A 63 -5.96 -10.29 21.89
CA SER A 63 -7.26 -10.10 21.23
C SER A 63 -7.75 -8.64 21.23
N ARG A 64 -7.58 -7.93 22.36
CA ARG A 64 -7.90 -6.50 22.44
C ARG A 64 -7.06 -5.64 21.50
N ARG A 65 -5.77 -5.93 21.40
CA ARG A 65 -4.85 -5.22 20.49
C ARG A 65 -5.22 -5.46 19.04
N PHE A 66 -5.57 -6.70 18.68
CA PHE A 66 -5.98 -7.04 17.32
C PHE A 66 -7.33 -6.40 16.95
N ALA A 67 -8.28 -6.35 17.90
CA ALA A 67 -9.54 -5.63 17.70
C ALA A 67 -9.32 -4.13 17.47
N ALA A 68 -8.47 -3.48 18.27
CA ALA A 68 -8.15 -2.06 18.11
C ALA A 68 -7.45 -1.79 16.76
N ALA A 69 -6.50 -2.65 16.37
CA ALA A 69 -5.81 -2.55 15.09
C ALA A 69 -6.77 -2.75 13.90
N ALA A 70 -7.71 -3.69 14.01
CA ALA A 70 -8.75 -3.90 13.00
C ALA A 70 -9.62 -2.65 12.84
N ALA A 71 -10.11 -2.09 13.94
CA ALA A 71 -10.93 -0.88 13.92
C ALA A 71 -10.17 0.33 13.31
N ALA A 72 -8.86 0.45 13.59
CA ALA A 72 -8.03 1.50 13.00
C ALA A 72 -7.83 1.30 11.49
N ALA A 73 -7.67 0.06 11.02
CA ALA A 73 -7.58 -0.26 9.60
C ALA A 73 -8.92 0.02 8.88
N GLU A 74 -10.05 -0.38 9.48
CA GLU A 74 -11.39 -0.07 8.97
C GLU A 74 -11.64 1.44 8.89
N ALA A 75 -11.24 2.20 9.91
CA ALA A 75 -11.38 3.65 9.90
C ALA A 75 -10.61 4.31 8.75
N ARG A 76 -9.44 3.77 8.38
CA ARG A 76 -8.68 4.24 7.20
C ARG A 76 -9.37 3.86 5.89
N PHE A 77 -9.89 2.63 5.79
CA PHE A 77 -10.65 2.20 4.61
C PHE A 77 -11.95 2.99 4.42
N ALA A 78 -12.63 3.34 5.53
CA ALA A 78 -13.86 4.11 5.53
C ALA A 78 -13.69 5.57 5.08
N GLN A 79 -12.44 6.06 4.95
CA GLN A 79 -12.20 7.39 4.42
C GLN A 79 -12.75 7.51 2.98
N PRO A 80 -13.33 8.66 2.61
CA PRO A 80 -13.89 8.87 1.27
C PRO A 80 -12.90 8.59 0.14
N ALA A 81 -11.61 8.83 0.41
CA ALA A 81 -10.52 8.59 -0.54
C ALA A 81 -10.32 7.09 -0.85
N CYS A 82 -10.74 6.17 0.03
CA CYS A 82 -10.58 4.73 -0.14
C CYS A 82 -11.85 3.99 -0.53
N ARG A 83 -12.99 4.39 0.02
CA ARG A 83 -14.27 3.68 -0.16
C ARG A 83 -14.66 3.48 -1.64
N ASN A 84 -14.30 4.42 -2.51
CA ASN A 84 -14.66 4.36 -3.94
C ASN A 84 -13.54 3.80 -4.83
N GLN A 85 -12.38 3.44 -4.26
CA GLN A 85 -11.21 2.96 -5.02
C GLN A 85 -11.17 1.44 -5.17
N VAL A 86 -11.84 0.72 -4.27
CA VAL A 86 -11.77 -0.74 -4.15
C VAL A 86 -13.14 -1.32 -4.43
N SER A 87 -13.21 -2.28 -5.36
CA SER A 87 -14.44 -3.04 -5.63
C SER A 87 -14.47 -4.36 -4.86
N ASP A 88 -15.66 -4.94 -4.68
CA ASP A 88 -15.81 -6.25 -4.03
C ASP A 88 -14.98 -7.34 -4.72
N ARG A 89 -14.84 -7.26 -6.05
CA ARG A 89 -14.00 -8.18 -6.83
C ARG A 89 -12.51 -8.05 -6.49
N ASP A 90 -12.04 -6.83 -6.21
CA ASP A 90 -10.66 -6.61 -5.78
C ASP A 90 -10.41 -7.22 -4.41
N ILE A 91 -11.38 -7.08 -3.50
CA ILE A 91 -11.34 -7.67 -2.15
C ILE A 91 -11.33 -9.19 -2.24
N GLU A 92 -12.23 -9.79 -3.04
CA GLU A 92 -12.27 -11.25 -3.20
C GLU A 92 -10.97 -11.80 -3.78
N SER A 93 -10.44 -11.12 -4.81
CA SER A 93 -9.16 -11.48 -5.43
C SER A 93 -8.03 -11.41 -4.41
N ALA A 94 -7.95 -10.33 -3.63
CA ALA A 94 -6.93 -10.15 -2.61
C ALA A 94 -7.05 -11.16 -1.46
N ALA A 95 -8.27 -11.51 -1.04
CA ALA A 95 -8.51 -12.53 -0.04
C ALA A 95 -8.04 -13.91 -0.52
N ARG A 96 -8.29 -14.24 -1.79
CA ARG A 96 -7.80 -15.47 -2.41
C ARG A 96 -6.28 -15.51 -2.48
N THR A 97 -5.63 -14.41 -2.89
CA THR A 97 -4.16 -14.30 -2.89
C THR A 97 -3.58 -14.38 -1.48
N MET A 98 -4.22 -13.75 -0.50
CA MET A 98 -3.78 -13.81 0.89
C MET A 98 -3.88 -15.24 1.43
N MET A 99 -4.90 -16.01 1.07
CA MET A 99 -5.04 -17.39 1.53
C MET A 99 -4.26 -18.41 0.70
N SER A 100 -3.72 -18.05 -0.46
CA SER A 100 -3.06 -19.01 -1.36
C SER A 100 -1.78 -19.63 -0.80
N HIS A 101 -1.17 -19.00 0.20
CA HIS A 101 0.01 -19.54 0.88
C HIS A 101 -0.34 -20.55 1.98
N VAL A 102 -1.62 -20.60 2.41
CA VAL A 102 -2.10 -21.53 3.42
C VAL A 102 -2.34 -22.88 2.75
N LYS A 103 -1.61 -23.91 3.18
CA LYS A 103 -1.73 -25.25 2.61
C LYS A 103 -2.97 -25.97 3.13
N GLU A 104 -3.53 -26.86 2.31
CA GLU A 104 -4.62 -27.72 2.74
C GLU A 104 -4.20 -28.57 3.94
N GLY A 105 -5.05 -28.62 4.97
CA GLY A 105 -4.76 -29.31 6.24
C GLY A 105 -3.86 -28.54 7.21
N GLU A 106 -3.33 -27.36 6.84
CA GLU A 106 -2.53 -26.54 7.72
C GLU A 106 -3.38 -25.80 8.75
N ASN A 107 -2.84 -25.61 9.96
CA ASN A 107 -3.51 -24.79 10.98
C ASN A 107 -3.46 -23.31 10.56
N VAL A 108 -4.59 -22.80 10.08
CA VAL A 108 -4.73 -21.41 9.61
C VAL A 108 -4.22 -20.40 10.65
N CYS A 109 -4.47 -20.62 11.94
CA CYS A 109 -4.02 -19.72 13.01
C CYS A 109 -2.50 -19.66 13.21
N VAL A 110 -1.78 -20.68 12.73
CA VAL A 110 -0.31 -20.68 12.69
C VAL A 110 0.16 -20.06 11.39
N ALA A 111 -0.44 -20.47 10.26
CA ALA A 111 -0.09 -20.00 8.91
C ALA A 111 -0.12 -18.46 8.81
N VAL A 112 -1.22 -17.84 9.26
CA VAL A 112 -1.43 -16.40 9.12
C VAL A 112 -0.92 -15.58 10.31
N ARG A 113 -0.29 -16.23 11.31
CA ARG A 113 0.13 -15.56 12.57
C ARG A 113 1.08 -14.40 12.31
N GLN A 114 2.04 -14.60 11.40
CA GLN A 114 3.02 -13.58 11.08
C GLN A 114 2.38 -12.38 10.39
N ASP A 115 1.43 -12.62 9.49
CA ASP A 115 0.70 -11.55 8.79
C ASP A 115 -0.19 -10.76 9.76
N VAL A 116 -0.86 -11.44 10.69
CA VAL A 116 -1.63 -10.80 11.76
C VAL A 116 -0.76 -9.92 12.65
N GLN A 117 0.42 -10.40 13.04
CA GLN A 117 1.35 -9.60 13.84
C GLN A 117 1.85 -8.38 13.07
N ARG A 118 2.18 -8.55 11.78
CA ARG A 118 2.61 -7.45 10.91
C ARG A 118 1.48 -6.43 10.74
N ALA A 119 0.26 -6.86 10.48
CA ALA A 119 -0.92 -5.98 10.40
C ALA A 119 -1.12 -5.23 11.72
N ALA A 120 -1.15 -5.93 12.86
CA ALA A 120 -1.32 -5.31 14.17
C ALA A 120 -0.23 -4.26 14.49
N GLN A 121 1.01 -4.48 14.06
CA GLN A 121 2.10 -3.52 14.24
C GLN A 121 1.87 -2.23 13.43
N ARG A 122 1.37 -2.33 12.19
CA ARG A 122 1.08 -1.16 11.34
C ARG A 122 0.10 -0.18 11.98
N TYR A 123 -0.83 -0.68 12.80
CA TYR A 123 -1.87 0.12 13.46
C TYR A 123 -1.67 0.30 14.97
N SER A 124 -0.51 -0.08 15.52
CA SER A 124 -0.23 0.03 16.96
C SER A 124 0.23 1.42 17.43
N ARG A 125 -0.19 2.49 16.74
CA ARG A 125 0.14 3.87 17.09
C ARG A 125 -0.90 4.47 18.01
#